data_AF-A0A2S6NMU2-F1
#
_entry.id   AF-A0A2S6NMU2-F1
#
_cell.length_a   1.000
_cell.length_b   1.000
_cell.length_c   1.000
_cell.angle_alpha   90.00
_cell.angle_beta   90.00
_cell.angle_gamma   90.00
#
_symmetry.space_group_name_H-M   'P 1'
#
loop_
_entity.id
_entity.type
_entity.pdbx_description
1 polymer ?
#
loop_
_entity_poly.entity_id
_entity_poly.type
_entity_poly.pdbx_seq_one_letter_code
_entity_poly.pdbx_strand_id
1 'polypeptide(L)'
;MTRVALDLPLGTLIQGWPRIAAFLDGLGLTGLPPDRSVREWLADLPDARLHDMGLDREQLAAHLRHLTDSTAEVTSETIQTVTIHGGRGKSGDSDSADLVVRAGEIVCVVGPTGSGKSRLLADVECLAQGDTPSGRRILLNGAAPTAAQRFAPGCKLVAQISQNMNFVVDLTVGAFLATHARCRQVHRQDDVVERVVAVANTLAGERFGPDVSVTQLSGGQARALMIADAALLTASPIILIDEIENAGINRRQALDLLVAEDKIVLVSTHDPLLALLGHRRVIVRHGRVADVLATSDREKTVLQRLEGIDARIAGLRNRLRHGERVDDV
;
A
#
# COMPACT_ATOMS: atom_id res chain seq x y z
N MET A 1 7.38 19.47 -22.76
CA MET A 1 7.56 20.80 -22.12
C MET A 1 8.97 20.95 -21.49
N THR A 2 9.95 20.18 -21.96
CA THR A 2 11.24 19.90 -21.29
C THR A 2 12.30 21.00 -21.38
N ARG A 3 12.12 22.00 -22.27
CA ARG A 3 13.05 23.13 -22.42
C ARG A 3 12.74 24.32 -21.51
N VAL A 4 11.53 24.40 -20.93
CA VAL A 4 11.05 25.62 -20.26
C VAL A 4 11.56 25.74 -18.82
N ALA A 5 11.80 24.62 -18.11
CA ALA A 5 12.13 24.64 -16.69
C ALA A 5 13.44 25.37 -16.33
N LEU A 6 14.47 25.27 -17.19
CA LEU A 6 15.76 25.92 -16.92
C LEU A 6 15.75 27.43 -17.20
N ASP A 7 14.79 27.89 -17.98
CA ASP A 7 14.68 29.29 -18.39
C ASP A 7 13.67 30.07 -17.52
N LEU A 8 12.96 29.39 -16.61
CA LEU A 8 12.07 30.02 -15.64
C LEU A 8 12.84 30.65 -14.48
N PRO A 9 12.33 31.76 -13.88
CA PRO A 9 12.83 32.27 -12.62
C PRO A 9 12.72 31.21 -11.52
N LEU A 10 13.74 31.11 -10.65
CA LEU A 10 13.77 30.18 -9.52
C LEU A 10 12.55 30.33 -8.59
N GLY A 11 12.09 31.55 -8.36
CA GLY A 11 10.88 31.82 -7.58
C GLY A 11 9.63 31.21 -8.20
N THR A 12 9.45 31.39 -9.52
CA THR A 12 8.34 30.79 -10.27
C THR A 12 8.44 29.26 -10.32
N LEU A 13 9.66 28.73 -10.44
CA LEU A 13 9.91 27.28 -10.42
C LEU A 13 9.56 26.68 -9.05
N ILE A 14 9.95 27.32 -7.96
CA ILE A 14 9.67 26.82 -6.61
C ILE A 14 8.18 26.93 -6.29
N GLN A 15 7.51 28.02 -6.73
CA GLN A 15 6.07 28.17 -6.58
C GLN A 15 5.28 27.12 -7.37
N GLY A 16 5.70 26.81 -8.60
CA GLY A 16 5.09 25.76 -9.41
C GLY A 16 5.40 24.35 -8.91
N TRP A 17 6.55 24.16 -8.25
CA TRP A 17 7.07 22.85 -7.84
C TRP A 17 7.69 22.88 -6.43
N PRO A 18 6.87 22.88 -5.35
CA PRO A 18 7.35 23.04 -3.97
C PRO A 18 8.38 21.98 -3.51
N ARG A 19 8.40 20.80 -4.14
CA ARG A 19 9.41 19.74 -3.88
C ARG A 19 10.83 20.16 -4.28
N ILE A 20 10.97 21.08 -5.24
CA ILE A 20 12.28 21.60 -5.64
C ILE A 20 12.89 22.43 -4.51
N ALA A 21 12.09 23.20 -3.76
CA ALA A 21 12.59 23.89 -2.58
C ALA A 21 13.14 22.92 -1.53
N ALA A 22 12.41 21.84 -1.23
CA ALA A 22 12.87 20.84 -0.27
C ALA A 22 14.15 20.12 -0.73
N PHE A 23 14.26 19.82 -2.03
CA PHE A 23 15.46 19.23 -2.62
C PHE A 23 16.67 20.16 -2.52
N LEU A 24 16.51 21.44 -2.88
CA LEU A 24 17.58 22.44 -2.82
C LEU A 24 18.02 22.73 -1.37
N ASP A 25 17.07 22.79 -0.44
CA ASP A 25 17.36 22.95 0.98
C ASP A 25 18.11 21.73 1.56
N GLY A 26 17.74 20.51 1.16
CA GLY A 26 18.46 19.28 1.52
C GLY A 26 19.89 19.20 0.98
N LEU A 27 20.19 19.97 -0.07
CA LEU A 27 21.54 20.17 -0.61
C LEU A 27 22.28 21.35 0.05
N GLY A 28 21.69 22.01 1.04
CA GLY A 28 22.27 23.17 1.72
C GLY A 28 22.36 24.43 0.83
N LEU A 29 21.54 24.49 -0.23
CA LEU A 29 21.43 25.63 -1.13
C LEU A 29 20.30 26.56 -0.66
N THR A 30 20.63 27.41 0.30
CA THR A 30 19.72 28.41 0.88
C THR A 30 19.96 29.80 0.29
N GLY A 31 18.98 30.70 0.40
CA GLY A 31 19.10 32.08 -0.13
C GLY A 31 19.02 32.19 -1.65
N LEU A 32 18.14 31.39 -2.27
CA LEU A 32 18.00 31.32 -3.73
C LEU A 32 17.49 32.65 -4.32
N PRO A 33 18.08 33.15 -5.41
CA PRO A 33 17.65 34.40 -6.05
C PRO A 33 16.33 34.18 -6.83
N PRO A 34 15.18 34.71 -6.36
CA PRO A 34 13.87 34.35 -6.91
C PRO A 34 13.67 34.83 -8.35
N ASP A 35 14.30 35.94 -8.74
CA ASP A 35 14.11 36.60 -10.04
C ASP A 35 15.08 36.11 -11.13
N ARG A 36 16.07 35.28 -10.76
CA ARG A 36 17.04 34.74 -11.73
C ARG A 36 16.57 33.43 -12.33
N SER A 37 16.89 33.21 -13.60
CA SER A 37 16.60 31.92 -14.22
C SER A 37 17.43 30.80 -13.59
N VAL A 38 16.88 29.58 -13.59
CA VAL A 38 17.59 28.39 -13.08
C VAL A 38 18.92 28.19 -13.81
N ARG A 39 18.97 28.45 -15.13
CA ARG A 39 20.18 28.35 -15.95
C ARG A 39 21.28 29.31 -15.49
N GLU A 40 20.94 30.57 -15.26
CA GLU A 40 21.90 31.59 -14.82
C GLU A 40 22.43 31.26 -13.42
N TRP A 41 21.54 30.86 -12.51
CA TRP A 41 21.94 30.46 -11.17
C TRP A 41 22.84 29.21 -11.16
N LEU A 42 22.54 28.21 -11.99
CA LEU A 42 23.39 27.02 -12.13
C LEU A 42 24.77 27.36 -12.69
N ALA A 43 24.86 28.32 -13.61
CA ALA A 43 26.14 28.77 -14.18
C ALA A 43 27.02 29.46 -13.12
N ASP A 44 26.41 30.24 -12.22
CA ASP A 44 27.11 31.00 -11.18
C ASP A 44 27.46 30.16 -9.93
N LEU A 45 26.90 28.95 -9.80
CA LEU A 45 27.21 28.03 -8.71
C LEU A 45 28.68 27.57 -8.80
N PRO A 46 29.51 27.78 -7.75
CA PRO A 46 30.91 27.35 -7.76
C PRO A 46 31.04 25.83 -7.88
N ASP A 47 31.96 25.35 -8.73
CA ASP A 47 32.19 23.91 -8.92
C ASP A 47 32.58 23.19 -7.62
N ALA A 48 33.34 23.86 -6.73
CA ALA A 48 33.69 23.32 -5.41
C ALA A 48 32.46 22.99 -4.56
N ARG A 49 31.42 23.85 -4.60
CA ARG A 49 30.15 23.65 -3.89
C ARG A 49 29.38 22.45 -4.44
N LEU A 50 29.42 22.25 -5.75
CA LEU A 50 28.78 21.11 -6.41
C LEU A 50 29.50 19.80 -6.03
N HIS A 51 30.83 19.82 -6.05
CA HIS A 51 31.65 18.67 -5.63
C HIS A 51 31.44 18.27 -4.17
N ASP A 52 31.32 19.24 -3.25
CA ASP A 52 31.01 18.96 -1.83
C ASP A 52 29.64 18.27 -1.67
N MET A 53 28.72 18.51 -2.60
CA MET A 53 27.41 17.87 -2.65
C MET A 53 27.42 16.52 -3.41
N GLY A 54 28.58 16.10 -3.93
CA GLY A 54 28.73 14.87 -4.71
C GLY A 54 28.06 14.92 -6.09
N LEU A 55 27.82 16.11 -6.62
CA LEU A 55 27.12 16.33 -7.89
C LEU A 55 27.97 17.19 -8.83
N ASP A 56 27.78 17.04 -10.13
CA ASP A 56 28.20 18.04 -11.11
C ASP A 56 27.02 18.92 -11.55
N ARG A 57 27.34 19.99 -12.30
CA ARG A 57 26.34 20.96 -12.76
C ARG A 57 25.31 20.34 -13.70
N GLU A 58 25.72 19.38 -14.52
CA GLU A 58 24.85 18.70 -15.47
C GLU A 58 23.89 17.75 -14.75
N GLN A 59 24.36 17.04 -13.72
CA GLN A 59 23.58 16.19 -12.84
C GLN A 59 22.56 17.00 -12.04
N LEU A 60 22.93 18.15 -11.48
CA LEU A 60 21.98 19.02 -10.79
C LEU A 60 20.90 19.57 -11.74
N ALA A 61 21.29 19.99 -12.95
CA ALA A 61 20.34 20.41 -13.98
C ALA A 61 19.42 19.26 -14.43
N ALA A 62 19.94 18.03 -14.53
CA ALA A 62 19.17 16.84 -14.85
C ALA A 62 18.16 16.51 -13.72
N HIS A 63 18.55 16.61 -12.45
CA HIS A 63 17.64 16.42 -11.33
C HIS A 63 16.52 17.47 -11.30
N LEU A 64 16.82 18.75 -11.53
CA LEU A 64 15.79 19.81 -11.57
C LEU A 64 14.82 19.62 -12.75
N ARG A 65 15.33 19.20 -13.91
CA ARG A 65 14.48 18.79 -15.05
C ARG A 65 13.61 17.59 -14.70
N HIS A 66 14.18 16.58 -14.03
CA HIS A 66 13.41 15.42 -13.62
C HIS A 66 12.32 15.77 -12.60
N LEU A 67 12.58 16.67 -11.65
CA LEU A 67 11.60 17.13 -10.67
C LEU A 67 10.46 17.96 -11.30
N THR A 68 10.75 18.69 -12.39
CA THR A 68 9.74 19.42 -13.16
C THR A 68 9.00 18.54 -14.18
N ASP A 69 9.64 17.51 -14.72
CA ASP A 69 8.99 16.53 -15.61
C ASP A 69 8.13 15.53 -14.82
N SER A 70 8.55 15.13 -13.62
CA SER A 70 7.80 14.19 -12.74
C SER A 70 6.45 14.73 -12.24
N THR A 71 6.12 15.96 -12.59
CA THR A 71 4.86 16.66 -12.30
C THR A 71 4.06 16.97 -13.55
N ALA A 72 4.66 16.90 -14.75
CA ALA A 72 3.97 17.14 -16.01
C ALA A 72 3.21 15.90 -16.52
N GLU A 73 3.48 14.69 -16.03
CA GLU A 73 2.81 13.47 -16.48
C GLU A 73 2.94 12.31 -15.47
N VAL A 74 2.51 12.54 -14.24
CA VAL A 74 1.71 11.50 -13.57
C VAL A 74 0.30 12.06 -13.54
N THR A 75 -0.31 12.18 -14.73
CA THR A 75 -1.73 11.83 -14.81
C THR A 75 -1.80 10.46 -14.16
N SER A 76 -2.27 10.41 -12.92
CA SER A 76 -2.54 9.17 -12.23
C SER A 76 -3.63 8.49 -13.03
N GLU A 77 -3.25 7.80 -14.11
CA GLU A 77 -4.09 6.77 -14.67
C GLU A 77 -4.37 5.87 -13.48
N THR A 78 -5.61 5.92 -13.03
CA THR A 78 -6.04 5.11 -11.90
C THR A 78 -5.70 3.67 -12.27
N ILE A 79 -4.94 3.00 -11.41
CA ILE A 79 -4.61 1.60 -11.63
C ILE A 79 -5.90 0.80 -11.43
N GLN A 80 -6.48 0.36 -12.54
CA GLN A 80 -7.72 -0.39 -12.58
C GLN A 80 -7.44 -1.90 -12.59
N THR A 81 -6.27 -2.31 -13.08
CA THR A 81 -5.91 -3.72 -13.12
C THR A 81 -4.44 -3.97 -12.75
N VAL A 82 -4.21 -5.08 -12.06
CA VAL A 82 -2.90 -5.69 -11.82
C VAL A 82 -2.89 -7.06 -12.44
N THR A 83 -1.95 -7.32 -13.34
CA THR A 83 -1.77 -8.65 -13.93
C THR A 83 -0.50 -9.28 -13.40
N ILE A 84 -0.61 -10.48 -12.82
CA ILE A 84 0.51 -11.36 -12.51
C ILE A 84 0.68 -12.29 -13.71
N HIS A 85 1.76 -12.10 -14.45
CA HIS A 85 2.04 -12.81 -15.70
C HIS A 85 3.20 -13.79 -15.55
N GLY A 86 2.95 -15.03 -15.95
CA GLY A 86 3.90 -16.13 -15.93
C GLY A 86 4.49 -16.39 -14.54
N GLY A 87 5.61 -17.10 -14.51
CA GLY A 87 6.34 -17.45 -13.29
C GLY A 87 6.65 -18.93 -13.19
N ARG A 88 7.53 -19.28 -12.25
CA ARG A 88 7.90 -20.66 -11.95
C ARG A 88 7.91 -20.92 -10.45
N GLY A 89 7.60 -22.16 -10.09
CA GLY A 89 7.72 -22.68 -8.74
C GLY A 89 9.14 -23.07 -8.38
N LYS A 90 9.32 -23.55 -7.14
CA LYS A 90 10.59 -24.01 -6.57
C LYS A 90 11.23 -25.14 -7.39
N SER A 91 10.41 -25.94 -8.06
CA SER A 91 10.85 -27.06 -8.90
C SER A 91 11.03 -26.69 -10.38
N GLY A 92 10.82 -25.41 -10.75
CA GLY A 92 10.90 -24.95 -12.14
C GLY A 92 9.61 -25.06 -12.96
N ASP A 93 8.57 -25.71 -12.41
CA ASP A 93 7.23 -25.80 -13.02
C ASP A 93 6.62 -24.41 -13.21
N SER A 94 5.99 -24.17 -14.36
CA SER A 94 5.39 -22.87 -14.68
C SER A 94 4.05 -22.66 -13.98
N ASP A 95 3.70 -21.39 -13.75
CA ASP A 95 2.35 -20.99 -13.34
C ASP A 95 1.32 -21.47 -14.37
N SER A 96 0.15 -21.93 -13.92
CA SER A 96 -0.87 -22.52 -14.79
C SER A 96 -1.70 -21.49 -15.56
N ALA A 97 -1.76 -20.26 -15.08
CA ALA A 97 -2.51 -19.18 -15.70
C ALA A 97 -1.99 -17.81 -15.22
N ASP A 98 -2.20 -16.80 -16.05
CA ASP A 98 -2.06 -15.40 -15.64
C ASP A 98 -3.23 -14.99 -14.76
N LEU A 99 -2.95 -14.13 -13.77
CA LEU A 99 -3.96 -13.59 -12.87
C LEU A 99 -4.13 -12.10 -13.10
N VAL A 100 -5.28 -11.69 -13.62
CA VAL A 100 -5.69 -10.28 -13.67
C VAL A 100 -6.59 -9.99 -12.48
N VAL A 101 -6.23 -9.04 -11.62
CA VAL A 101 -7.04 -8.54 -10.48
C VAL A 101 -7.50 -7.12 -10.79
N ARG A 102 -8.77 -6.81 -10.51
CA ARG A 102 -9.38 -5.51 -10.82
C ARG A 102 -9.60 -4.65 -9.58
N ALA A 103 -9.73 -3.33 -9.76
CA ALA A 103 -10.18 -2.42 -8.72
C ALA A 103 -11.55 -2.85 -8.18
N GLY A 104 -11.74 -2.75 -6.87
CA GLY A 104 -12.92 -3.25 -6.17
C GLY A 104 -12.98 -4.78 -6.05
N GLU A 105 -11.93 -5.50 -6.45
CA GLU A 105 -11.88 -6.95 -6.37
C GLU A 105 -10.99 -7.44 -5.22
N ILE A 106 -11.52 -8.40 -4.46
CA ILE A 106 -10.80 -9.17 -3.45
C ILE A 106 -10.42 -10.52 -4.03
N VAL A 107 -9.12 -10.80 -4.10
CA VAL A 107 -8.57 -12.10 -4.50
C VAL A 107 -7.83 -12.73 -3.32
N CYS A 108 -8.24 -13.94 -2.96
CA CYS A 108 -7.66 -14.69 -1.86
C CYS A 108 -6.54 -15.61 -2.35
N VAL A 109 -5.34 -15.48 -1.80
CA VAL A 109 -4.20 -16.36 -2.05
C VAL A 109 -4.22 -17.47 -0.99
N VAL A 110 -4.42 -18.71 -1.43
CA VAL A 110 -4.60 -19.87 -0.53
C VAL A 110 -3.58 -20.97 -0.85
N GLY A 111 -3.21 -21.73 0.17
CA GLY A 111 -2.26 -22.83 0.05
C GLY A 111 -1.59 -23.15 1.37
N PRO A 112 -1.01 -24.37 1.53
CA PRO A 112 -0.33 -24.77 2.76
C PRO A 112 0.79 -23.82 3.19
N THR A 113 1.20 -23.86 4.45
CA THR A 113 2.40 -23.15 4.92
C THR A 113 3.62 -23.54 4.09
N GLY A 114 4.45 -22.57 3.70
CA GLY A 114 5.62 -22.80 2.84
C GLY A 114 5.32 -23.07 1.36
N SER A 115 4.06 -23.01 0.94
CA SER A 115 3.66 -23.17 -0.48
C SER A 115 4.13 -22.05 -1.39
N GLY A 116 4.47 -20.87 -0.85
CA GLY A 116 4.95 -19.72 -1.64
C GLY A 116 4.02 -18.51 -1.71
N LYS A 117 2.94 -18.46 -0.91
CA LYS A 117 1.99 -17.32 -0.85
C LYS A 117 2.70 -15.98 -0.62
N SER A 118 3.52 -15.87 0.43
CA SER A 118 4.27 -14.64 0.72
C SER A 118 5.27 -14.29 -0.39
N ARG A 119 5.75 -15.29 -1.15
CA ARG A 119 6.60 -15.02 -2.32
C ARG A 119 5.81 -14.38 -3.45
N LEU A 120 4.60 -14.88 -3.72
CA LEU A 120 3.68 -14.28 -4.68
C LEU A 120 3.32 -12.84 -4.28
N LEU A 121 3.00 -12.60 -3.00
CA LEU A 121 2.75 -11.24 -2.50
C LEU A 121 3.99 -10.35 -2.67
N ALA A 122 5.19 -10.83 -2.34
CA ALA A 122 6.43 -10.08 -2.51
C ALA A 122 6.73 -9.77 -3.99
N ASP A 123 6.39 -10.68 -4.93
CA ASP A 123 6.51 -10.40 -6.37
C ASP A 123 5.59 -9.24 -6.79
N VAL A 124 4.38 -9.17 -6.24
CA VAL A 124 3.44 -8.06 -6.47
C VAL A 124 3.93 -6.78 -5.79
N GLU A 125 4.42 -6.86 -4.56
CA GLU A 125 4.93 -5.73 -3.77
C GLU A 125 6.03 -4.96 -4.52
N CYS A 126 6.99 -5.67 -5.11
CA CYS A 126 8.11 -5.07 -5.84
C CYS A 126 7.81 -4.84 -7.34
N LEU A 127 6.56 -5.10 -7.76
CA LEU A 127 6.14 -5.02 -9.16
C LEU A 127 7.12 -5.75 -10.09
N ALA A 128 7.43 -7.01 -9.76
CA ALA A 128 8.47 -7.83 -10.38
C ALA A 128 8.44 -7.77 -11.92
N GLN A 129 9.60 -7.72 -12.58
CA GLN A 129 9.74 -7.69 -14.05
C GLN A 129 10.61 -8.85 -14.56
N GLY A 130 10.45 -10.04 -13.97
CA GLY A 130 11.29 -11.21 -14.26
C GLY A 130 12.64 -11.21 -13.53
N ASP A 131 12.83 -10.28 -12.60
CA ASP A 131 14.02 -10.05 -11.78
C ASP A 131 13.93 -10.68 -10.39
N THR A 132 12.88 -11.46 -10.14
CA THR A 132 12.69 -12.23 -8.91
C THR A 132 12.98 -13.72 -9.15
N PRO A 133 13.36 -14.51 -8.12
CA PRO A 133 13.47 -15.97 -8.22
C PRO A 133 12.29 -16.72 -8.86
N SER A 134 11.08 -16.16 -8.85
CA SER A 134 9.92 -16.76 -9.52
C SER A 134 9.86 -16.41 -11.01
N GLY A 135 10.57 -15.37 -11.47
CA GLY A 135 10.57 -14.91 -12.86
C GLY A 135 9.25 -14.26 -13.30
N ARG A 136 8.38 -13.88 -12.35
CA ARG A 136 7.07 -13.26 -12.63
C ARG A 136 7.20 -11.85 -13.16
N ARG A 137 6.22 -11.44 -13.97
CA ARG A 137 6.06 -10.05 -14.41
C ARG A 137 4.74 -9.49 -13.91
N ILE A 138 4.78 -8.30 -13.31
CA ILE A 138 3.60 -7.59 -12.83
C ILE A 138 3.29 -6.46 -13.79
N LEU A 139 2.10 -6.46 -14.36
CA LEU A 139 1.64 -5.42 -15.27
C LEU A 139 0.58 -4.56 -14.59
N LEU A 140 0.65 -3.26 -14.82
CA LEU A 140 -0.31 -2.26 -14.36
C LEU A 140 -1.11 -1.79 -15.57
N ASN A 141 -2.44 -1.92 -15.53
CA ASN A 141 -3.29 -1.59 -16.68
C ASN A 141 -2.85 -2.27 -18.00
N GLY A 142 -2.28 -3.48 -17.90
CA GLY A 142 -1.77 -4.26 -19.04
C GLY A 142 -0.38 -3.86 -19.54
N ALA A 143 0.26 -2.84 -18.95
CA ALA A 143 1.60 -2.38 -19.31
C ALA A 143 2.62 -2.68 -18.21
N ALA A 144 3.90 -2.78 -18.58
CA ALA A 144 4.97 -2.88 -17.59
C ALA A 144 5.08 -1.55 -16.80
N PRO A 145 5.26 -1.60 -15.48
CA PRO A 145 5.47 -0.42 -14.65
C PRO A 145 6.76 0.30 -15.05
N THR A 146 6.73 1.62 -15.00
CA THR A 146 7.91 2.47 -15.20
C THR A 146 8.89 2.33 -14.03
N ALA A 147 10.15 2.73 -14.23
CA ALA A 147 11.14 2.76 -13.15
C ALA A 147 10.68 3.63 -11.96
N ALA A 148 9.99 4.74 -12.24
CA ALA A 148 9.44 5.60 -11.20
C ALA A 148 8.36 4.87 -10.37
N GLN A 149 7.46 4.14 -11.03
CA GLN A 149 6.41 3.37 -10.35
C GLN A 149 6.96 2.23 -9.48
N ARG A 150 8.12 1.67 -9.84
CA ARG A 150 8.76 0.58 -9.09
C ARG A 150 9.63 1.07 -7.93
N PHE A 151 10.36 2.17 -8.13
CA PHE A 151 11.49 2.52 -7.28
C PHE A 151 11.41 3.92 -6.66
N ALA A 152 10.54 4.81 -7.13
CA ALA A 152 10.46 6.16 -6.57
C ALA A 152 9.79 6.12 -5.18
N PRO A 153 10.43 6.66 -4.12
CA PRO A 153 9.86 6.66 -2.78
C PRO A 153 8.48 7.36 -2.68
N GLY A 154 8.24 8.35 -3.55
CA GLY A 154 6.98 9.10 -3.62
C GLY A 154 5.89 8.45 -4.47
N CYS A 155 6.16 7.33 -5.16
CA CYS A 155 5.23 6.63 -6.04
C CYS A 155 4.99 5.19 -5.56
N LYS A 156 4.61 5.05 -4.29
CA LYS A 156 4.34 3.73 -3.71
C LYS A 156 2.95 3.24 -4.13
N LEU A 157 2.88 2.42 -5.18
CA LEU A 157 1.63 1.88 -5.72
C LEU A 157 1.06 0.69 -4.93
N VAL A 158 1.90 0.03 -4.14
CA VAL A 158 1.54 -1.15 -3.35
C VAL A 158 1.74 -0.88 -1.87
N ALA A 159 0.71 -1.08 -1.07
CA ALA A 159 0.79 -1.06 0.38
C ALA A 159 0.59 -2.48 0.92
N GLN A 160 1.42 -2.87 1.88
CA GLN A 160 1.35 -4.19 2.50
C GLN A 160 0.99 -4.08 3.98
N ILE A 161 0.01 -4.87 4.40
CA ILE A 161 -0.39 -5.06 5.79
C ILE A 161 0.06 -6.46 6.19
N SER A 162 1.18 -6.52 6.92
CA SER A 162 1.83 -7.77 7.31
C SER A 162 1.21 -8.39 8.57
N GLN A 163 1.36 -9.70 8.73
CA GLN A 163 0.89 -10.47 9.89
C GLN A 163 1.43 -9.93 11.22
N ASN A 164 2.74 -9.64 11.26
CA ASN A 164 3.43 -9.10 12.43
C ASN A 164 3.68 -7.60 12.23
N MET A 165 2.85 -6.77 12.86
CA MET A 165 2.99 -5.32 12.82
C MET A 165 3.76 -4.84 14.05
N ASN A 166 5.03 -4.52 13.84
CA ASN A 166 5.86 -3.87 14.84
C ASN A 166 6.02 -2.41 14.45
N PHE A 167 5.40 -1.50 15.20
CA PHE A 167 5.67 -0.08 15.05
C PHE A 167 7.05 0.23 15.64
N VAL A 168 7.95 0.76 14.81
CA VAL A 168 9.30 1.18 15.24
C VAL A 168 9.30 2.66 15.68
N VAL A 169 8.15 3.30 15.66
CA VAL A 169 7.94 4.71 16.04
C VAL A 169 7.14 4.78 17.31
N ASP A 170 7.56 5.62 18.25
CA ASP A 170 6.79 5.94 19.45
C ASP A 170 6.01 7.24 19.23
N LEU A 171 4.91 7.11 18.48
CA LEU A 171 3.99 8.20 18.20
C LEU A 171 2.59 7.84 18.72
N THR A 172 1.81 8.85 19.07
CA THR A 172 0.38 8.64 19.28
C THR A 172 -0.29 8.30 17.95
N VAL A 173 -1.43 7.61 18.00
CA VAL A 173 -2.25 7.30 16.82
C VAL A 173 -2.54 8.55 16.00
N GLY A 174 -2.91 9.66 16.66
CA GLY A 174 -3.18 10.94 15.99
C GLY A 174 -1.94 11.50 15.29
N ALA A 175 -0.79 11.51 15.95
CA ALA A 175 0.46 12.01 15.37
C ALA A 175 0.95 11.12 14.19
N PHE A 176 0.76 9.81 14.30
CA PHE A 176 1.04 8.85 13.24
C PHE A 176 0.21 9.15 11.99
N LEU A 177 -1.12 9.25 12.15
CA LEU A 177 -2.05 9.53 11.06
C LEU A 177 -1.85 10.93 10.47
N ALA A 178 -1.58 11.94 11.30
CA ALA A 178 -1.27 13.29 10.84
C ALA A 178 0.02 13.32 9.99
N THR A 179 1.00 12.49 10.32
CA THR A 179 2.21 12.33 9.50
C THR A 179 1.89 11.71 8.15
N HIS A 180 1.05 10.67 8.12
CA HIS A 180 0.58 10.07 6.88
C HIS A 180 -0.21 11.05 6.00
N ALA A 181 -1.05 11.88 6.60
CA ALA A 181 -1.82 12.92 5.92
C ALA A 181 -0.92 14.03 5.36
N ARG A 182 0.10 14.48 6.12
CA ARG A 182 1.10 15.47 5.68
C ARG A 182 1.92 15.01 4.49
N CYS A 183 2.43 13.78 4.53
CA CYS A 183 3.18 13.20 3.42
C CYS A 183 2.39 13.18 2.10
N ARG A 184 1.05 13.20 2.20
CA ARG A 184 0.12 13.15 1.07
C ARG A 184 -0.57 14.49 0.80
N GLN A 185 -0.13 15.56 1.47
CA GLN A 185 -0.63 16.92 1.30
C GLN A 185 -2.16 17.04 1.47
N VAL A 186 -2.73 16.21 2.35
CA VAL A 186 -4.17 16.22 2.64
C VAL A 186 -4.53 17.51 3.40
N HIS A 187 -5.57 18.20 2.93
CA HIS A 187 -6.15 19.36 3.60
C HIS A 187 -7.01 18.91 4.78
N ARG A 188 -7.14 19.75 5.83
CA ARG A 188 -7.94 19.45 7.05
C ARG A 188 -7.53 18.14 7.71
N GLN A 189 -6.26 18.07 8.10
CA GLN A 189 -5.63 16.85 8.64
C GLN A 189 -6.37 16.31 9.86
N ASP A 190 -6.82 17.20 10.76
CA ASP A 190 -7.53 16.81 11.98
C ASP A 190 -8.83 16.04 11.68
N ASP A 191 -9.65 16.55 10.75
CA ASP A 191 -10.89 15.88 10.33
C ASP A 191 -10.64 14.49 9.75
N VAL A 192 -9.56 14.32 8.99
CA VAL A 192 -9.21 13.04 8.38
C VAL A 192 -8.67 12.06 9.43
N VAL A 193 -7.86 12.55 10.37
CA VAL A 193 -7.41 11.75 11.52
C VAL A 193 -8.60 11.25 12.33
N GLU A 194 -9.55 12.13 12.67
CA GLU A 194 -10.77 11.74 13.38
C GLU A 194 -11.58 10.70 12.61
N ARG A 195 -11.76 10.89 11.29
CA ARG A 195 -12.47 9.94 10.43
C ARG A 195 -11.79 8.57 10.40
N VAL A 196 -10.46 8.53 10.29
CA VAL A 196 -9.70 7.28 10.27
C VAL A 196 -9.81 6.55 11.60
N VAL A 197 -9.66 7.25 12.73
CA VAL A 197 -9.82 6.66 14.07
C VAL A 197 -11.24 6.13 14.27
N ALA A 198 -12.26 6.89 13.84
CA ALA A 198 -13.65 6.45 13.92
C ALA A 198 -13.88 5.15 13.14
N VAL A 199 -13.40 5.08 11.89
CA VAL A 199 -13.52 3.88 11.06
C VAL A 199 -12.73 2.71 11.65
N ALA A 200 -11.50 2.93 12.11
CA ALA A 200 -10.71 1.89 12.76
C ALA A 200 -11.43 1.30 13.99
N ASN A 201 -12.09 2.14 14.79
CA ASN A 201 -12.90 1.72 15.93
C ASN A 201 -14.17 0.93 15.55
N THR A 202 -14.66 1.02 14.31
CA THR A 202 -15.72 0.12 13.82
C THR A 202 -15.20 -1.28 13.49
N LEU A 203 -13.92 -1.39 13.13
CA LEU A 203 -13.28 -2.65 12.76
C LEU A 203 -12.69 -3.38 13.96
N ALA A 204 -12.21 -2.63 14.96
CA ALA A 204 -11.55 -3.17 16.15
C ALA A 204 -12.55 -3.78 17.15
N GLY A 205 -12.15 -4.86 17.82
CA GLY A 205 -12.93 -5.46 18.90
C GLY A 205 -12.96 -4.61 20.19
N GLU A 206 -12.13 -3.57 20.29
CA GLU A 206 -12.10 -2.63 21.41
C GLU A 206 -11.64 -1.25 20.93
N ARG A 207 -12.30 -0.21 21.43
CA ARG A 207 -12.04 1.16 21.01
C ARG A 207 -10.72 1.68 21.55
N PHE A 208 -10.10 2.58 20.79
CA PHE A 208 -8.91 3.33 21.19
C PHE A 208 -9.02 4.80 20.75
N GLY A 209 -8.30 5.66 21.46
CA GLY A 209 -8.26 7.10 21.20
C GLY A 209 -7.05 7.53 20.38
N PRO A 210 -7.06 8.76 19.83
CA PRO A 210 -5.94 9.32 19.07
C PRO A 210 -4.68 9.55 19.93
N ASP A 211 -4.82 9.68 21.26
CA ASP A 211 -3.70 9.95 22.17
C ASP A 211 -2.93 8.70 22.61
N VAL A 212 -3.42 7.50 22.27
CA VAL A 212 -2.78 6.22 22.61
C VAL A 212 -1.53 6.04 21.75
N SER A 213 -0.43 5.54 22.32
CA SER A 213 0.77 5.21 21.53
C SER A 213 0.48 4.03 20.60
N VAL A 214 0.94 4.11 19.34
CA VAL A 214 0.76 3.02 18.37
C VAL A 214 1.41 1.72 18.84
N THR A 215 2.45 1.81 19.67
CA THR A 215 3.14 0.64 20.27
C THR A 215 2.35 -0.04 21.38
N GLN A 216 1.34 0.63 21.94
CA GLN A 216 0.47 0.11 23.00
C GLN A 216 -0.82 -0.54 22.46
N LEU A 217 -1.08 -0.40 21.15
CA LEU A 217 -2.24 -1.01 20.53
C LEU A 217 -2.13 -2.54 20.56
N SER A 218 -3.24 -3.21 20.86
CA SER A 218 -3.34 -4.64 20.63
C SER A 218 -3.16 -4.96 19.14
N GLY A 219 -2.77 -6.20 18.81
CA GLY A 219 -2.59 -6.61 17.42
C GLY A 219 -3.84 -6.44 16.54
N GLY A 220 -5.03 -6.43 17.14
CA GLY A 220 -6.29 -6.12 16.46
C GLY A 220 -6.52 -4.65 16.21
N GLN A 221 -6.31 -3.82 17.22
CA GLN A 221 -6.42 -2.36 17.09
C GLN A 221 -5.40 -1.82 16.09
N ALA A 222 -4.16 -2.32 16.15
CA ALA A 222 -3.11 -1.98 15.21
C ALA A 222 -3.55 -2.30 13.76
N ARG A 223 -4.04 -3.52 13.51
CA ARG A 223 -4.52 -3.92 12.17
C ARG A 223 -5.72 -3.09 11.71
N ALA A 224 -6.68 -2.86 12.59
CA ALA A 224 -7.84 -2.01 12.29
C ALA A 224 -7.40 -0.59 11.88
N LEU A 225 -6.44 0.00 12.62
CA LEU A 225 -5.85 1.30 12.30
C LEU A 225 -5.19 1.29 10.92
N MET A 226 -4.35 0.29 10.62
CA MET A 226 -3.65 0.23 9.34
C MET A 226 -4.57 -0.03 8.16
N ILE A 227 -5.65 -0.79 8.33
CA ILE A 227 -6.66 -1.00 7.27
C ILE A 227 -7.44 0.30 7.02
N ALA A 228 -7.84 1.02 8.09
CA ALA A 228 -8.51 2.31 7.95
C ALA A 228 -7.60 3.36 7.30
N ASP A 229 -6.33 3.43 7.69
CA ASP A 229 -5.30 4.26 7.06
C ASP A 229 -5.06 3.86 5.59
N ALA A 230 -5.01 2.56 5.29
CA ALA A 230 -4.86 2.05 3.93
C ALA A 230 -6.04 2.40 3.03
N ALA A 231 -7.25 2.38 3.58
CA ALA A 231 -8.48 2.72 2.86
C ALA A 231 -8.57 4.22 2.58
N LEU A 232 -8.38 5.06 3.61
CA LEU A 232 -8.79 6.48 3.56
C LEU A 232 -7.65 7.46 3.31
N LEU A 233 -6.42 7.11 3.72
CA LEU A 233 -5.26 7.99 3.59
C LEU A 233 -4.29 7.50 2.52
N THR A 234 -4.14 6.19 2.37
CA THR A 234 -3.14 5.64 1.46
C THR A 234 -3.56 5.76 0.01
N ALA A 235 -2.77 6.48 -0.78
CA ALA A 235 -2.94 6.63 -2.22
C ALA A 235 -2.61 5.35 -3.03
N SER A 236 -1.97 4.35 -2.43
CA SER A 236 -1.67 3.08 -3.08
C SER A 236 -2.98 2.41 -3.52
N PRO A 237 -3.15 2.11 -4.82
CA PRO A 237 -4.34 1.42 -5.32
C PRO A 237 -4.33 -0.08 -5.00
N ILE A 238 -3.14 -0.66 -4.73
CA ILE A 238 -2.98 -2.10 -4.51
C ILE A 238 -2.67 -2.34 -3.04
N ILE A 239 -3.50 -3.14 -2.38
CA ILE A 239 -3.36 -3.51 -0.97
C ILE A 239 -3.10 -5.02 -0.87
N LEU A 240 -1.94 -5.36 -0.31
CA LEU A 240 -1.57 -6.73 0.00
C LEU A 240 -1.78 -6.97 1.49
N ILE A 241 -2.46 -8.06 1.82
CA ILE A 241 -2.75 -8.43 3.20
C ILE A 241 -2.19 -9.82 3.45
N ASP A 242 -1.28 -9.94 4.41
CA ASP A 242 -0.77 -11.24 4.85
C ASP A 242 -1.39 -11.62 6.19
N GLU A 243 -2.36 -12.53 6.15
CA GLU A 243 -3.05 -13.12 7.31
C GLU A 243 -3.72 -12.12 8.28
N ILE A 244 -5.01 -11.82 8.04
CA ILE A 244 -5.84 -10.98 8.94
C ILE A 244 -6.64 -11.76 9.97
N GLU A 245 -6.68 -13.07 9.86
CA GLU A 245 -7.56 -13.92 10.66
C GLU A 245 -7.28 -13.83 12.17
N ASN A 246 -6.03 -13.71 12.57
CA ASN A 246 -5.64 -13.70 13.98
C ASN A 246 -5.80 -12.34 14.69
N ALA A 247 -6.38 -11.33 14.03
CA ALA A 247 -6.40 -9.97 14.54
C ALA A 247 -7.50 -9.67 15.57
N GLY A 248 -8.58 -10.45 15.61
CA GLY A 248 -9.76 -10.05 16.42
C GLY A 248 -10.44 -8.78 15.89
N ILE A 249 -10.37 -8.53 14.58
CA ILE A 249 -11.08 -7.45 13.88
C ILE A 249 -12.27 -8.02 13.09
N ASN A 250 -13.20 -7.15 12.72
CA ASN A 250 -14.25 -7.47 11.75
C ASN A 250 -13.66 -7.57 10.32
N ARG A 251 -13.25 -8.77 9.94
CA ARG A 251 -12.54 -9.06 8.68
C ARG A 251 -13.37 -8.71 7.45
N ARG A 252 -14.67 -9.01 7.45
CA ARG A 252 -15.60 -8.72 6.35
C ARG A 252 -15.71 -7.22 6.14
N GLN A 253 -16.02 -6.46 7.20
CA GLN A 253 -16.12 -5.01 7.13
C GLN A 253 -14.80 -4.34 6.72
N ALA A 254 -13.67 -4.88 7.17
CA ALA A 254 -12.35 -4.41 6.78
C ALA A 254 -12.09 -4.56 5.26
N LEU A 255 -12.48 -5.70 4.67
CA LEU A 255 -12.34 -5.92 3.24
C LEU A 255 -13.36 -5.11 2.42
N ASP A 256 -14.60 -5.01 2.89
CA ASP A 256 -15.66 -4.22 2.26
C ASP A 256 -15.27 -2.72 2.22
N LEU A 257 -14.62 -2.21 3.27
CA LEU A 257 -14.08 -0.85 3.31
C LEU A 257 -13.04 -0.61 2.21
N LEU A 258 -12.12 -1.54 2.00
CA LEU A 258 -11.09 -1.42 0.96
C LEU A 258 -11.71 -1.48 -0.44
N VAL A 259 -12.71 -2.34 -0.64
CA VAL A 259 -13.44 -2.44 -1.91
C VAL A 259 -14.23 -1.15 -2.20
N ALA A 260 -14.87 -0.58 -1.18
CA ALA A 260 -15.65 0.66 -1.32
C ALA A 260 -14.79 1.87 -1.72
N GLU A 261 -13.49 1.84 -1.43
CA GLU A 261 -12.50 2.85 -1.83
C GLU A 261 -11.74 2.43 -3.12
N ASP A 262 -12.36 1.56 -3.95
CA ASP A 262 -11.85 1.07 -5.24
C ASP A 262 -10.44 0.46 -5.20
N LYS A 263 -10.05 -0.14 -4.06
CA LYS A 263 -8.74 -0.79 -3.93
C LYS A 263 -8.72 -2.14 -4.64
N ILE A 264 -7.55 -2.50 -5.16
CA ILE A 264 -7.20 -3.86 -5.62
C ILE A 264 -6.65 -4.62 -4.41
N VAL A 265 -7.33 -5.68 -3.96
CA VAL A 265 -6.97 -6.35 -2.70
C VAL A 265 -6.54 -7.79 -2.94
N LEU A 266 -5.31 -8.13 -2.54
CA LEU A 266 -4.84 -9.52 -2.47
C LEU A 266 -4.65 -9.92 -1.01
N VAL A 267 -5.32 -10.99 -0.60
CA VAL A 267 -5.29 -11.46 0.79
C VAL A 267 -4.74 -12.88 0.85
N SER A 268 -3.57 -13.07 1.46
CA SER A 268 -3.08 -14.38 1.87
C SER A 268 -3.82 -14.80 3.14
N THR A 269 -4.45 -15.98 3.12
CA THR A 269 -5.21 -16.49 4.26
C THR A 269 -5.25 -18.01 4.32
N HIS A 270 -5.38 -18.54 5.54
CA HIS A 270 -5.75 -19.94 5.81
C HIS A 270 -7.19 -20.07 6.35
N ASP A 271 -7.89 -18.96 6.54
CA ASP A 271 -9.27 -18.94 7.01
C ASP A 271 -10.24 -19.30 5.89
N PRO A 272 -11.03 -20.39 6.03
CA PRO A 272 -12.01 -20.79 5.02
C PRO A 272 -13.08 -19.72 4.78
N LEU A 273 -13.46 -18.93 5.79
CA LEU A 273 -14.44 -17.86 5.60
C LEU A 273 -13.90 -16.80 4.65
N LEU A 274 -12.69 -16.29 4.91
CA LEU A 274 -12.04 -15.31 4.04
C LEU A 274 -11.81 -15.85 2.64
N ALA A 275 -11.32 -17.08 2.52
CA ALA A 275 -11.12 -17.73 1.22
C ALA A 275 -12.42 -17.84 0.40
N LEU A 276 -13.57 -18.01 1.06
CA LEU A 276 -14.87 -18.09 0.40
C LEU A 276 -15.53 -16.72 0.19
N LEU A 277 -15.17 -15.71 1.00
CA LEU A 277 -15.62 -14.31 0.85
C LEU A 277 -15.03 -13.64 -0.38
N GLY A 278 -13.80 -14.00 -0.76
CA GLY A 278 -13.15 -13.48 -1.96
C GLY A 278 -13.90 -13.81 -3.25
N HIS A 279 -13.75 -12.95 -4.25
CA HIS A 279 -14.33 -13.14 -5.58
C HIS A 279 -13.69 -14.35 -6.28
N ARG A 280 -12.38 -14.51 -6.08
CA ARG A 280 -11.57 -15.63 -6.60
C ARG A 280 -10.54 -16.09 -5.57
N ARG A 281 -10.15 -17.36 -5.68
CA ARG A 281 -9.07 -18.00 -4.92
C ARG A 281 -7.93 -18.40 -5.84
N VAL A 282 -6.74 -17.87 -5.58
CA VAL A 282 -5.49 -18.28 -6.24
C VAL A 282 -4.87 -19.38 -5.40
N ILE A 283 -4.77 -20.58 -5.96
CA ILE A 283 -4.19 -21.74 -5.29
C ILE A 283 -2.69 -21.75 -5.56
N VAL A 284 -1.89 -21.60 -4.50
CA VAL A 284 -0.43 -21.64 -4.57
C VAL A 284 0.07 -23.00 -4.06
N ARG A 285 0.91 -23.66 -4.87
CA ARG A 285 1.57 -24.93 -4.50
C ARG A 285 3.02 -24.92 -5.01
N HIS A 286 3.96 -25.36 -4.19
CA HIS A 286 5.38 -25.46 -4.54
C HIS A 286 5.97 -24.19 -5.21
N GLY A 287 5.53 -23.00 -4.83
CA GLY A 287 6.01 -21.70 -5.32
C GLY A 287 5.32 -21.18 -6.59
N ARG A 288 4.41 -21.97 -7.17
CA ARG A 288 3.68 -21.60 -8.39
C ARG A 288 2.19 -21.37 -8.14
N VAL A 289 1.58 -20.59 -9.02
CA VAL A 289 0.12 -20.55 -9.16
C VAL A 289 -0.29 -21.87 -9.81
N ALA A 290 -0.97 -22.70 -9.03
CA ALA A 290 -1.44 -24.01 -9.45
C ALA A 290 -2.81 -23.94 -10.13
N ASP A 291 -3.68 -23.06 -9.65
CA ASP A 291 -5.04 -22.87 -10.17
C ASP A 291 -5.63 -21.53 -9.72
N VAL A 292 -6.68 -21.06 -10.41
CA VAL A 292 -7.47 -19.88 -10.03
C VAL A 292 -8.95 -20.25 -10.10
N LEU A 293 -9.60 -20.29 -8.94
CA LEU A 293 -11.00 -20.70 -8.82
C LEU A 293 -11.89 -19.50 -8.51
N ALA A 294 -12.99 -19.35 -9.24
CA ALA A 294 -14.08 -18.47 -8.82
C ALA A 294 -14.94 -19.16 -7.75
N THR A 295 -15.50 -18.37 -6.83
CA THR A 295 -16.41 -18.92 -5.82
C THR A 295 -17.75 -19.31 -6.45
N SER A 296 -18.07 -20.61 -6.41
CA SER A 296 -19.31 -21.16 -6.97
C SER A 296 -20.55 -20.83 -6.13
N ASP A 297 -21.76 -20.92 -6.69
CA ASP A 297 -22.98 -20.63 -5.93
C ASP A 297 -23.23 -21.63 -4.78
N ARG A 298 -22.78 -22.88 -4.96
CA ARG A 298 -22.80 -23.88 -3.89
C ARG A 298 -21.87 -23.49 -2.74
N GLU A 299 -20.68 -22.99 -3.06
CA GLU A 299 -19.74 -22.47 -2.06
C GLU A 299 -20.27 -21.22 -1.35
N LYS A 300 -20.97 -20.32 -2.05
CA LYS A 300 -21.68 -19.18 -1.40
C LYS A 300 -22.72 -19.65 -0.38
N THR A 301 -23.45 -20.73 -0.71
CA THR A 301 -24.41 -21.32 0.23
C THR A 301 -23.71 -21.94 1.45
N VAL A 302 -22.54 -22.56 1.24
CA VAL A 302 -21.73 -23.10 2.34
C VAL A 302 -21.19 -21.97 3.21
N LEU A 303 -20.71 -20.88 2.61
CA LEU A 303 -20.22 -19.70 3.32
C LEU A 303 -21.28 -19.15 4.28
N GLN A 304 -22.53 -18.96 3.82
CA GLN A 304 -23.61 -18.48 4.70
C GLN A 304 -23.80 -19.34 5.95
N ARG A 305 -23.67 -20.66 5.81
CA ARG A 305 -23.76 -21.59 6.96
C ARG A 305 -22.55 -21.46 7.89
N LEU A 306 -21.35 -21.36 7.31
CA LEU A 306 -20.12 -21.18 8.08
C LEU A 306 -20.14 -19.85 8.85
N GLU A 307 -20.65 -18.78 8.27
CA GLU A 307 -20.80 -17.48 8.94
C GLU A 307 -21.76 -17.56 10.13
N GLY A 308 -22.86 -18.31 10.01
CA GLY A 308 -23.75 -18.56 11.13
C GLY A 308 -23.09 -19.30 12.30
N ILE A 309 -22.19 -20.25 11.99
CA ILE A 309 -21.40 -20.98 12.99
C ILE A 309 -20.37 -20.05 13.63
N ASP A 310 -19.63 -19.29 12.82
CA ASP A 310 -18.60 -18.36 13.30
C ASP A 310 -19.19 -17.27 14.20
N ALA A 311 -20.34 -16.70 13.83
CA ALA A 311 -21.05 -15.73 14.64
C ALA A 311 -21.46 -16.29 16.02
N ARG A 312 -21.91 -17.55 16.08
CA ARG A 312 -22.22 -18.22 17.36
C ARG A 312 -20.96 -18.40 18.21
N ILE A 313 -19.88 -18.88 17.61
CA ILE A 313 -18.58 -19.05 18.30
C ILE A 313 -18.05 -17.70 18.80
N ALA A 314 -18.13 -16.65 17.99
CA ALA A 314 -17.73 -15.30 18.35
C ALA A 314 -18.57 -14.75 19.51
N GLY A 315 -19.88 -14.96 19.49
CA GLY A 315 -20.80 -14.58 20.58
C GLY A 315 -20.44 -15.28 21.89
N LEU A 316 -20.19 -16.60 21.85
CA LEU A 316 -19.75 -17.36 23.02
C LEU A 316 -18.41 -16.86 23.57
N ARG A 317 -17.44 -16.60 22.68
CA ARG A 317 -16.14 -16.04 23.07
C ARG A 317 -16.29 -14.67 23.75
N ASN A 318 -17.20 -13.83 23.27
CA ASN A 318 -17.45 -12.52 23.86
C ASN A 318 -18.08 -12.62 25.25
N ARG A 319 -19.10 -13.47 25.42
CA ARG A 319 -19.71 -13.76 26.73
C ARG A 319 -18.67 -14.24 27.74
N LEU A 320 -17.84 -15.21 27.35
CA LEU A 320 -16.75 -15.71 28.19
C LEU A 320 -15.73 -14.61 28.54
N ARG A 321 -15.36 -13.75 27.59
CA ARG A 321 -14.46 -12.61 27.81
C ARG A 321 -15.01 -11.63 28.86
N HIS A 322 -16.32 -11.48 28.95
CA HIS A 322 -16.99 -10.65 29.96
C HIS A 322 -17.29 -11.40 31.27
N GLY A 323 -16.82 -12.64 31.41
CA GLY A 323 -16.99 -13.43 32.64
C GLY A 323 -18.39 -14.03 32.80
N GLU A 324 -19.21 -14.05 31.75
CA GLU A 324 -20.51 -14.70 31.79
C GLU A 324 -20.38 -16.22 31.85
N ARG A 325 -21.33 -16.87 32.53
CA ARG A 325 -21.46 -18.33 32.49
C ARG A 325 -22.05 -18.76 31.15
N VAL A 326 -21.54 -19.86 30.62
CA VAL A 326 -22.02 -20.51 29.40
C VAL A 326 -22.54 -21.88 29.78
N ASP A 327 -23.83 -21.94 30.07
CA ASP A 327 -24.50 -23.17 30.51
C ASP A 327 -25.07 -23.98 29.32
N ASP A 328 -25.23 -23.35 28.14
CA ASP A 328 -25.72 -23.95 26.88
C ASP A 328 -25.02 -23.34 25.64
N VAL A 329 -24.93 -24.11 24.54
CA VAL A 329 -24.23 -23.79 23.26
C VAL A 329 -25.17 -23.80 22.06
#